data_AF-A0A382QI98-F1
#
_entry.id   AF-A0A382QI98-F1
#
_cell.length_a   1.000
_cell.length_b   1.000
_cell.length_c   1.000
_cell.angle_alpha   90.00
_cell.angle_beta   90.00
_cell.angle_gamma   90.00
#
_symmetry.space_group_name_H-M   'P 1'
#
loop_
_entity.id
_entity.type
_entity.pdbx_description
1 polymer ?
#
loop_
_entity_poly.entity_id
_entity_poly.type
_entity_poly.pdbx_seq_one_letter_code
_entity_poly.pdbx_strand_id
1 'polypeptide(L)' 'MYLLVCIPAYNEEGVIGDLIKKTLSLADSVVVCDDGSSDLTSKE' A
#
# COMPACT_ATOMS: atom_id res chain seq x y z
N MET A 1 -2.86 7.44 20.59
CA MET A 1 -2.07 6.36 19.97
C MET A 1 -2.12 6.62 18.48
N TYR A 2 -0.99 6.58 17.78
CA TYR A 2 -0.96 6.74 16.32
C TYR A 2 -0.51 5.41 15.71
N LEU A 3 -1.33 4.84 14.83
CA LEU A 3 -1.10 3.55 14.20
C LEU A 3 -0.65 3.75 12.75
N LEU A 4 0.62 3.42 12.50
CA LEU A 4 1.23 3.41 11.17
C LEU A 4 1.30 1.97 10.65
N VAL A 5 0.81 1.74 9.43
CA VAL A 5 0.94 0.45 8.74
C VAL A 5 1.94 0.57 7.59
N CYS A 6 2.93 -0.32 7.55
CA CYS A 6 3.92 -0.39 6.50
C CYS A 6 3.66 -1.63 5.62
N ILE A 7 3.54 -1.43 4.31
CA ILE A 7 3.24 -2.49 3.35
C ILE A 7 4.37 -2.54 2.30
N PRO A 8 5.18 -3.62 2.22
CA PRO A 8 6.01 -3.84 1.05
C PRO A 8 5.14 -4.29 -0.13
N ALA A 9 5.43 -3.80 -1.34
CA ALA A 9 4.67 -4.13 -2.55
C ALA A 9 5.61 -4.48 -3.71
N TYR A 10 5.29 -5.54 -4.46
CA TYR A 10 6.01 -5.94 -5.67
C TYR A 10 5.03 -6.54 -6.68
N ASN A 11 4.83 -5.84 -7.80
CA ASN A 11 3.88 -6.21 -8.86
C ASN A 11 2.43 -6.46 -8.35
N GLU A 12 1.89 -5.52 -7.59
CA GLU A 12 0.55 -5.54 -6.99
C GLU A 12 -0.45 -4.63 -7.74
N GLU A 13 -0.21 -4.35 -9.03
CA GLU A 13 -1.17 -3.65 -9.90
C GLU A 13 -2.55 -4.35 -9.87
N GLY A 14 -3.60 -3.56 -9.65
CA GLY A 14 -4.98 -3.99 -9.50
C GLY A 14 -5.39 -4.39 -8.07
N VAL A 15 -4.45 -4.45 -7.14
CA VAL A 15 -4.67 -4.96 -5.76
C VAL A 15 -4.30 -3.94 -4.70
N ILE A 16 -3.14 -3.28 -4.85
CA ILE A 16 -2.56 -2.45 -3.78
C ILE A 16 -3.46 -1.25 -3.43
N GLY A 17 -4.09 -0.60 -4.40
CA GLY A 17 -4.95 0.55 -4.16
C GLY A 17 -6.14 0.24 -3.25
N ASP A 18 -6.79 -0.91 -3.43
CA ASP A 18 -7.91 -1.33 -2.60
C ASP A 18 -7.48 -1.83 -1.21
N LEU A 19 -6.28 -2.42 -1.11
CA LEU A 19 -5.67 -2.78 0.17
C LEU A 19 -5.37 -1.53 1.01
N ILE A 20 -4.81 -0.47 0.41
CA ILE A 20 -4.55 0.80 1.10
C ILE A 20 -5.86 1.39 1.64
N LYS A 21 -6.91 1.46 0.82
CA LYS A 21 -8.23 1.99 1.24
C LYS A 21 -8.81 1.23 2.43
N LYS A 22 -8.76 -0.11 2.40
CA LYS A 22 -9.24 -0.95 3.51
C LYS A 22 -8.39 -0.73 4.76
N THR A 23 -7.07 -0.64 4.62
CA THR A 23 -6.14 -0.43 5.74
C THR A 23 -6.33 0.92 6.42
N LEU A 24 -6.56 1.99 5.64
CA LEU A 24 -6.83 3.33 6.16
C LEU A 24 -8.14 3.42 6.98
N SER A 25 -9.04 2.44 6.88
CA SER A 25 -10.21 2.36 7.77
C SER A 25 -9.88 1.87 9.19
N LEU A 26 -8.68 1.33 9.40
CA LEU A 26 -8.21 0.71 10.64
C LEU A 26 -6.98 1.39 11.24
N ALA A 27 -6.28 2.23 10.47
CA ALA A 27 -5.02 2.87 10.83
C ALA A 27 -5.01 4.35 10.48
N ASP A 28 -4.18 5.13 11.19
CA ASP A 28 -4.09 6.56 10.97
C ASP A 28 -3.32 6.91 9.68
N SER A 29 -2.38 6.05 9.26
CA SER A 29 -1.63 6.22 8.01
C SER A 29 -1.06 4.91 7.48
N VAL A 30 -0.84 4.88 6.17
CA VAL A 30 -0.23 3.75 5.45
C VAL A 30 0.98 4.25 4.69
N VAL A 31 2.10 3.54 4.79
CA VAL A 31 3.31 3.75 3.98
C VAL A 31 3.53 2.49 3.15
N VAL A 32 3.58 2.66 1.84
CA VAL A 32 3.89 1.58 0.91
C VAL A 32 5.34 1.73 0.45
N CYS A 33 6.09 0.64 0.53
CA CYS A 33 7.45 0.55 0.00
C CYS A 33 7.39 -0.33 -1.25
N ASP A 34 7.43 0.27 -2.43
CA ASP A 34 7.56 -0.46 -3.69
C ASP A 34 8.98 -1.07 -3.78
N ASP A 35 9.05 -2.39 -3.95
CA ASP A 35 10.29 -3.19 -3.97
C ASP A 35 10.79 -3.42 -5.41
N GLY A 36 10.73 -2.38 -6.24
CA GLY A 36 11.21 -2.43 -7.62
C GLY A 36 10.24 -3.11 -8.59
N SER A 37 8.95 -2.79 -8.47
CA SER A 37 7.92 -3.32 -9.36
C SER A 37 8.19 -2.96 -10.82
N SER A 38 7.84 -3.88 -11.71
CA SER A 38 7.95 -3.72 -13.17
C SER A 38 6.64 -3.33 -13.86
N ASP A 39 5.57 -3.22 -13.08
CA ASP A 39 4.21 -2.90 -13.50
C ASP A 39 3.77 -1.52 -12.97
N LEU A 40 2.46 -1.25 -12.94
CA LEU A 40 1.93 0.04 -12.51
C LEU A 40 1.65 0.14 -10.99
N THR A 41 2.20 -0.77 -10.15
CA THR A 41 2.02 -0.76 -8.67
C THR A 41 2.19 0.63 -8.06
N SER A 42 3.26 1.36 -8.42
CA SER A 42 3.56 2.69 -7.87
C SER A 42 2.64 3.82 -8.34
N LYS A 43 1.75 3.55 -9.30
CA LYS A 43 0.78 4.52 -9.84
C LYS A 43 -0.64 4.32 -9.32
N GLU A 44 -0.86 3.28 -8.52
CA GLU A 44 -2.13 3.07 -7.79
C GLU A 44 -2.23 3.89 -6.51
#